data_AF-A0A934LMI9-F1
#
_entry.id   AF-A0A934LMI9-F1
#
_cell.length_a   1.000
_cell.length_b   1.000
_cell.length_c   1.000
_cell.angle_alpha   90.00
_cell.angle_beta   90.00
_cell.angle_gamma   90.00
#
_symmetry.space_group_name_H-M   'P 1'
#
loop_
_entity.id
_entity.type
_entity.pdbx_description
1 polymer ?
#
loop_
_entity_poly.entity_id
_entity_poly.type
_entity_poly.pdbx_seq_one_letter_code
_entity_poly.pdbx_strand_id
1 'polypeptide(L)' 'MFRLGPTELMIVLGIVILLFGVGRIGKIAGELGSGIRSFKEGLQGENKEEQQ' A
#
# COMPACT_ATOMS: atom_id res chain seq x y z
N MET A 1 -3.23 -15.70 -24.22
CA MET A 1 -4.37 -16.35 -23.54
C MET A 1 -3.97 -16.63 -22.08
N PHE A 2 -3.82 -15.57 -21.28
CA PHE A 2 -3.66 -15.65 -19.82
C PHE A 2 -4.73 -14.74 -19.24
N ARG A 3 -5.80 -15.33 -18.70
CA ARG A 3 -6.78 -14.58 -17.91
C ARG A 3 -6.28 -14.68 -16.48
N LEU A 4 -5.60 -13.64 -16.01
CA LEU A 4 -5.29 -13.52 -14.58
C LEU A 4 -6.62 -13.27 -13.88
N GLY A 5 -7.26 -14.35 -13.47
CA GLY A 5 -8.48 -14.28 -12.69
C GLY A 5 -8.16 -13.86 -11.25
N PRO A 6 -9.18 -13.41 -10.51
CA PRO A 6 -9.05 -13.11 -9.08
C PRO A 6 -8.52 -14.32 -8.29
N THR A 7 -8.81 -15.54 -8.73
CA THR A 7 -8.31 -16.79 -8.14
C THR A 7 -6.80 -16.96 -8.33
N GLU A 8 -6.27 -16.82 -9.56
CA GLU A 8 -4.83 -16.91 -9.81
C GLU A 8 -4.06 -15.81 -9.06
N LEU A 9 -4.61 -14.59 -8.99
CA LEU A 9 -3.99 -13.49 -8.27
C LEU A 9 -3.88 -13.78 -6.76
N MET A 10 -4.90 -14.41 -6.17
CA MET A 10 -4.87 -14.83 -4.76
C MET A 10 -3.80 -15.89 -4.49
N ILE A 11 -3.64 -16.86 -5.39
CA ILE A 11 -2.60 -17.90 -5.27
C ILE A 11 -1.21 -17.26 -5.34
N VAL A 12 -0.98 -16.37 -6.30
CA VAL A 12 0.29 -15.64 -6.44
C VAL A 12 0.56 -14.79 -5.20
N LEU A 13 -0.45 -14.07 -4.70
CA LEU A 13 -0.34 -13.27 -3.48
C LEU A 13 0.03 -14.14 -2.27
N GLY A 14 -0.58 -15.32 -2.14
CA GLY A 14 -0.25 -16.28 -1.09
C GLY A 14 1.21 -16.74 -1.17
N ILE A 15 1.72 -17.06 -2.36
CA ILE A 15 3.13 -17.43 -2.57
C ILE A 15 4.06 -16.28 -2.20
N VAL A 16 3.76 -15.05 -2.63
CA VAL A 16 4.54 -13.86 -2.28
C VAL A 16 4.57 -13.68 -0.76
N ILE A 17 3.43 -13.82 -0.08
CA ILE A 17 3.38 -13.73 1.39
C ILE A 17 4.18 -14.84 2.05
N LEU A 18 4.23 -16.06 1.50
CA LEU A 18 5.03 -17.16 2.04
C LEU A 18 6.54 -16.90 1.90
N LEU A 19 6.98 -16.40 0.73
CA LEU A 19 8.39 -16.12 0.44
C LEU A 19 8.93 -14.95 1.26
N PHE A 20 8.17 -13.85 1.30
CA PHE A 20 8.57 -12.64 1.99
C PHE A 20 8.21 -12.68 3.49
N GLY A 21 7.17 -13.42 3.86
CA GLY A 21 6.64 -13.49 5.22
C GLY A 21 5.74 -12.29 5.55
N VAL A 22 4.72 -12.53 6.38
CA VAL A 22 3.76 -11.50 6.82
C VAL A 22 4.42 -10.34 7.56
N GLY A 23 5.49 -10.60 8.32
CA GLY A 23 6.19 -9.57 9.09
C GLY A 23 6.97 -8.57 8.22
N ARG A 24 7.64 -9.04 7.16
CA ARG A 24 8.39 -8.15 6.24
C ARG A 24 7.44 -7.31 5.39
N ILE A 25 6.37 -7.92 4.87
CA ILE A 25 5.34 -7.18 4.12
C ILE A 25 4.67 -6.13 5.01
N GLY A 26 4.29 -6.48 6.24
CA GLY A 26 3.69 -5.55 7.19
C GLY A 26 4.60 -4.38 7.55
N LYS A 27 5.91 -4.63 7.75
CA LYS A 27 6.89 -3.58 8.01
C LYS A 27 7.01 -2.59 6.83
N ILE A 28 7.17 -3.11 5.62
CA ILE A 28 7.27 -2.29 4.40
C ILE A 28 5.97 -1.50 4.18
N ALA A 29 4.81 -2.13 4.34
CA ALA A 29 3.51 -1.47 4.22
C ALA A 29 3.32 -0.36 5.27
N GLY A 30 3.80 -0.57 6.50
CA GLY A 30 3.75 0.44 7.56
C GLY A 30 4.63 1.66 7.25
N GLU A 31 5.86 1.43 6.75
CA GLU A 31 6.78 2.49 6.34
C GLU A 31 6.23 3.28 5.14
N LEU A 32 5.74 2.58 4.11
CA LEU A 32 5.10 3.19 2.95
C LEU A 32 3.81 3.95 3.33
N GLY A 33 2.96 3.36 4.17
CA GLY A 33 1.71 3.96 4.60
C GLY A 33 1.92 5.25 5.39
N SER A 34 2.96 5.28 6.22
CA SER A 34 3.35 6.50 6.95
C SER A 34 3.80 7.60 6.00
N GLY A 35 4.62 7.27 4.99
CA GLY A 35 5.03 8.23 3.96
C GLY A 35 3.86 8.76 3.12
N ILE A 36 2.95 7.87 2.70
CA ILE A 36 1.73 8.26 1.98
C ILE A 36 0.85 9.18 2.83
N ARG A 37 0.73 8.89 4.14
CA ARG A 37 -0.05 9.72 5.06
C ARG A 37 0.55 11.12 5.19
N SER A 38 1.85 11.23 5.43
CA SER A 38 2.54 12.53 5.50
C SER A 38 2.45 13.31 4.18
N PHE A 39 2.54 12.61 3.03
CA PHE A 39 2.36 13.23 1.72
C PHE A 39 0.93 13.77 1.55
N LYS A 40 -0.07 12.98 1.91
CA LYS A 40 -1.48 13.36 1.89
C LYS A 40 -1.78 14.53 2.85
N GLU A 41 -1.14 14.58 4.02
CA GLU A 41 -1.27 15.68 4.98
C GLU A 41 -0.62 16.96 4.45
N GLY A 42 0.58 16.88 3.84
CA GLY A 42 1.23 18.01 3.19
C GLY A 42 0.40 18.63 2.06
N LEU A 43 -0.19 17.79 1.19
CA LEU A 43 -1.06 18.25 0.11
C LEU A 43 -2.40 18.85 0.59
N GLN A 44 -2.89 18.44 1.77
CA GLN A 44 -4.12 19.00 2.36
C GLN A 44 -3.85 20.22 3.25
N GLY A 45 -2.62 20.35 3.78
CA GLY A 45 -2.19 21.52 4.57
C GLY A 45 -2.26 22.81 3.76
N GLU A 46 -1.81 22.79 2.50
CA GLU A 46 -1.97 23.92 1.56
C GLU A 46 -3.44 24.31 1.32
N ASN A 47 -4.38 23.36 1.45
CA ASN A 47 -5.80 23.59 1.15
C ASN A 47 -6.61 24.11 2.36
N LYS A 48 -6.01 24.17 3.55
CA LYS A 48 -6.66 24.70 4.77
C LYS A 48 -6.26 26.13 5.12
N GLU A 49 -5.23 26.67 4.49
CA GLU A 49 -4.76 28.04 4.74
C GLU A 49 -5.46 29.08 3.84
N GLU A 50 -6.20 28.67 2.80
CA GLU A 50 -6.95 29.58 1.90
C GLU A 50 -8.41 29.87 2.33
N GLN A 51 -8.84 29.46 3.54
CA GLN A 51 -10.20 29.72 4.06
C GLN A 51 -10.24 30.52 5.37
N GLN A 52 -9.23 31.36 5.65
CA GLN A 52 -9.30 32.40 6.69
C GLN A 52 -9.11 33.80 6.11
#